data_AF-A0A535Y4J3-F1
#
_entry.id   AF-A0A535Y4J3-F1
#
_cell.length_a   1.000
_cell.length_b   1.000
_cell.length_c   1.000
_cell.angle_alpha   90.00
_cell.angle_beta   90.00
_cell.angle_gamma   90.00
#
_symmetry.space_group_name_H-M   'P 1'
#
loop_
_entity.id
_entity.type
_entity.pdbx_description
1 polymer ?
#
loop_
_entity_poly.entity_id
_entity_poly.type
_entity_poly.pdbx_seq_one_letter_code
_entity_poly.pdbx_strand_id
1 'polypeptide(L)'
;MAVADSLSLPHELREAIFAHAGGSAPDEACGLIAGRDGVATRIIRCRNIAEDRPRKYLIDASDLRRALISMDDAGETDAQGTRGEPLGIYHSHVRSRAYPSPTDIADALRWPHSFYVLVSLSEEPAIGAYRISDGEVIPVGLR
;
A
#
# COMPACT_ATOMS: atom_id res chain seq x y z
N MET A 1 -1.92 22.90 0.72
CA MET A 1 -2.51 21.98 1.72
C MET A 1 -1.36 21.22 2.35
N ALA A 2 -1.34 21.08 3.68
CA ALA A 2 -0.36 20.25 4.36
C ALA A 2 -0.60 18.79 3.97
N VAL A 3 0.47 18.07 3.65
CA VAL A 3 0.41 16.63 3.38
C VAL A 3 0.01 15.94 4.69
N ALA A 4 -0.89 14.95 4.64
CA ALA A 4 -1.29 14.24 5.85
C ALA A 4 -0.09 13.47 6.44
N ASP A 5 0.35 13.88 7.64
CA ASP A 5 1.51 13.29 8.36
C ASP A 5 1.18 11.94 9.04
N SER A 6 -0.05 11.45 8.87
CA SER A 6 -0.53 10.21 9.48
C SER A 6 -1.58 9.54 8.60
N LEU A 7 -1.61 8.21 8.64
CA LEU A 7 -2.63 7.37 8.03
C LEU A 7 -3.47 6.72 9.14
N SER A 8 -4.76 6.98 9.13
CA SER A 8 -5.73 6.21 9.93
C SER A 8 -6.06 4.93 9.16
N LEU A 9 -5.60 3.80 9.67
CA LEU A 9 -5.79 2.49 9.07
C LEU A 9 -6.45 1.58 10.10
N PRO A 10 -7.79 1.49 10.14
CA PRO A 10 -8.54 0.73 11.15
C PRO A 10 -8.00 -0.68 11.37
N HIS A 11 -8.15 -1.18 12.60
CA HIS A 11 -7.62 -2.49 13.01
C HIS A 11 -8.05 -3.62 12.08
N GLU A 12 -9.31 -3.62 11.68
CA GLU A 12 -9.90 -4.62 10.79
C GLU A 12 -9.24 -4.60 9.41
N LEU A 13 -8.85 -3.42 8.92
CA LEU A 13 -8.11 -3.30 7.66
C LEU A 13 -6.66 -3.77 7.81
N ARG A 14 -6.01 -3.49 8.96
CA ARG A 14 -4.67 -4.02 9.26
C ARG A 14 -4.69 -5.54 9.27
N GLU A 15 -5.64 -6.16 9.97
CA GLU A 15 -5.82 -7.61 10.00
C GLU A 15 -6.13 -8.17 8.61
N ALA A 16 -6.97 -7.49 7.82
CA ALA A 16 -7.28 -7.93 6.46
C ALA A 16 -6.06 -7.90 5.53
N ILE A 17 -5.12 -6.96 5.73
CA ILE A 17 -3.83 -6.93 5.02
C ILE A 17 -2.95 -8.09 5.49
N PHE A 18 -2.79 -8.32 6.79
CA PHE A 18 -2.02 -9.46 7.31
C PHE A 18 -2.58 -10.80 6.83
N ALA A 19 -3.91 -10.96 6.83
CA ALA A 19 -4.57 -12.16 6.33
C ALA A 19 -4.34 -12.35 4.82
N HIS A 20 -4.34 -11.27 4.04
CA HIS A 20 -3.99 -11.35 2.62
C HIS A 20 -2.53 -11.77 2.43
N ALA A 21 -1.61 -11.11 3.13
CA ALA A 21 -0.19 -11.41 3.09
C ALA A 21 0.09 -12.89 3.44
N GLY A 22 -0.47 -13.38 4.55
CA GLY A 22 -0.32 -14.78 4.95
C GLY A 22 -0.91 -15.77 3.95
N GLY A 23 -2.04 -15.44 3.31
CA GLY A 23 -2.66 -16.28 2.28
C GLY A 23 -1.93 -16.27 0.93
N SER A 24 -1.08 -15.27 0.67
CA SER A 24 -0.28 -15.16 -0.56
C SER A 24 1.10 -15.78 -0.45
N ALA A 25 1.61 -16.03 0.76
CA ALA A 25 2.90 -16.68 0.96
C ALA A 25 2.97 -18.02 0.20
N PRO A 26 4.09 -18.34 -0.49
CA PRO A 26 5.42 -17.71 -0.38
C PRO A 26 5.65 -16.47 -1.27
N ASP A 27 4.61 -16.00 -1.97
CA ASP A 27 4.69 -14.78 -2.78
C ASP A 27 4.32 -13.53 -1.97
N GLU A 28 4.77 -12.37 -2.41
CA GLU A 28 4.33 -11.09 -1.87
C GLU A 28 2.88 -10.82 -2.29
N ALA A 29 2.03 -10.51 -1.32
CA ALA A 29 0.72 -9.91 -1.56
C ALA A 29 0.88 -8.43 -1.95
N CYS A 30 -0.04 -7.91 -2.76
CA CYS A 30 -0.13 -6.48 -3.05
C CYS A 30 -1.58 -6.02 -3.20
N GLY A 31 -1.82 -4.73 -3.00
CA GLY A 31 -3.13 -4.14 -3.22
C GLY A 31 -3.16 -2.64 -2.97
N LEU A 32 -4.36 -2.08 -3.06
CA LEU A 32 -4.60 -0.66 -2.86
C LEU A 32 -5.40 -0.43 -1.58
N ILE A 33 -5.18 0.73 -0.97
CA ILE A 33 -5.94 1.25 0.15
C ILE A 33 -6.78 2.39 -0.41
N ALA A 34 -8.10 2.24 -0.33
CA ALA A 34 -9.02 3.30 -0.65
C ALA A 34 -9.29 4.13 0.60
N GLY A 35 -9.64 5.39 0.40
CA GLY A 35 -9.99 6.28 1.49
C GLY A 35 -9.97 7.73 1.07
N ARG A 36 -10.00 8.62 2.05
CA ARG A 36 -10.03 10.08 1.86
C ARG A 36 -9.47 10.75 3.10
N ASP A 37 -8.83 11.91 2.93
CA ASP A 37 -8.34 12.75 4.04
C ASP A 37 -7.45 11.99 5.05
N GLY A 38 -6.62 11.08 4.55
CA GLY A 38 -5.75 10.25 5.41
C GLY A 38 -6.46 9.12 6.16
N VAL A 39 -7.73 8.83 5.85
CA VAL A 39 -8.53 7.79 6.49
C VAL A 39 -8.84 6.67 5.52
N ALA A 40 -8.30 5.48 5.78
CA ALA A 40 -8.58 4.29 5.01
C ALA A 40 -10.01 3.77 5.28
N THR A 41 -10.75 3.51 4.21
CA THR A 41 -12.14 3.02 4.25
C THR A 41 -12.23 1.55 3.90
N ARG A 42 -11.35 1.07 3.01
CA ARG A 42 -11.30 -0.33 2.56
C ARG A 42 -9.97 -0.66 1.91
N ILE A 43 -9.66 -1.95 1.87
CA ILE A 43 -8.55 -2.49 1.07
C ILE A 43 -9.09 -3.20 -0.16
N ILE A 44 -8.34 -3.12 -1.25
CA ILE A 44 -8.62 -3.81 -2.50
C ILE A 44 -7.44 -4.72 -2.79
N ARG A 45 -7.66 -6.03 -2.69
CA ARG A 45 -6.64 -7.05 -2.99
C ARG A 45 -6.40 -7.08 -4.49
N CYS A 46 -5.13 -7.11 -4.89
CA CYS A 46 -4.73 -7.20 -6.28
C CYS A 46 -3.83 -8.41 -6.51
N ARG A 47 -3.85 -8.93 -7.74
CA ARG A 47 -2.92 -9.98 -8.17
C ARG A 47 -1.53 -9.39 -8.34
N ASN A 48 -0.54 -10.06 -7.77
CA ASN A 48 0.87 -9.83 -8.04
C ASN A 48 1.28 -10.60 -9.30
N ILE A 49 1.65 -9.88 -10.35
CA ILE A 49 2.07 -10.43 -11.66
C ILE A 49 3.57 -10.22 -11.94
N ALA A 50 4.37 -9.89 -10.91
CA ALA A 50 5.82 -9.81 -11.07
C ALA A 50 6.39 -11.18 -11.52
N GLU A 51 7.59 -11.19 -12.11
CA GLU A 51 8.28 -12.46 -12.39
C GLU A 51 8.84 -13.07 -11.09
N ASP A 52 9.45 -12.25 -10.23
CA ASP A 52 10.01 -12.64 -8.93
C ASP A 52 9.06 -12.28 -7.77
N ARG A 53 7.85 -12.86 -7.80
CA ARG A 53 6.77 -12.58 -6.83
C ARG A 53 7.15 -12.79 -5.37
N PRO A 54 8.08 -13.67 -4.98
CA PRO A 54 8.52 -13.79 -3.59
C PRO A 54 9.30 -12.58 -3.04
N ARG A 55 9.72 -11.64 -3.88
CA ARG A 55 10.56 -10.48 -3.50
C ARG A 55 10.14 -9.15 -4.11
N LYS A 56 9.15 -9.17 -4.98
CA LYS A 56 8.67 -8.03 -5.74
C LYS A 56 7.18 -8.15 -5.95
N TYR A 57 6.55 -7.00 -6.11
CA TYR A 57 5.19 -6.93 -6.60
C TYR A 57 5.08 -6.15 -7.90
N LEU A 58 4.13 -6.55 -8.73
CA LEU A 58 3.61 -5.75 -9.83
C LEU A 58 2.10 -5.95 -9.83
N ILE A 59 1.35 -4.87 -9.58
CA ILE A 59 -0.11 -4.93 -9.57
C ILE A 59 -0.61 -5.19 -10.99
N ASP A 60 -1.47 -6.20 -11.15
CA ASP A 60 -2.17 -6.45 -12.42
C ASP A 60 -2.93 -5.21 -12.89
N ALA A 61 -2.68 -4.79 -14.14
CA ALA A 61 -3.26 -3.56 -14.69
C ALA A 61 -4.80 -3.56 -14.71
N SER A 62 -5.45 -4.72 -14.85
CA SER A 62 -6.91 -4.81 -14.80
C SER A 62 -7.43 -4.65 -13.38
N ASP A 63 -6.72 -5.18 -12.38
CA ASP A 63 -7.05 -4.98 -10.97
C ASP A 63 -6.91 -3.50 -10.60
N LEU A 64 -5.78 -2.88 -10.97
CA LEU A 64 -5.53 -1.46 -10.78
C LEU A 64 -6.64 -0.61 -11.39
N ARG A 65 -6.95 -0.82 -12.69
CA ARG A 65 -7.99 -0.05 -13.38
C ARG A 65 -9.35 -0.17 -12.69
N ARG A 66 -9.77 -1.38 -12.32
CA ARG A 66 -11.05 -1.59 -11.63
C ARG A 66 -11.08 -0.91 -10.28
N ALA A 67 -9.97 -0.98 -9.53
CA ALA A 67 -9.87 -0.36 -8.23
C ALA A 67 -9.97 1.17 -8.33
N LEU A 68 -9.23 1.81 -9.24
CA LEU A 68 -9.26 3.25 -9.44
C LEU A 68 -10.66 3.75 -9.87
N ILE A 69 -11.34 3.04 -10.77
CA ILE A 69 -12.73 3.37 -11.15
C ILE A 69 -13.64 3.28 -9.92
N SER A 70 -13.55 2.18 -9.17
CA SER A 70 -14.37 2.00 -7.96
C SER A 70 -14.10 3.08 -6.91
N MET A 71 -12.86 3.57 -6.79
CA MET A 71 -12.51 4.67 -5.89
C MET A 71 -13.11 5.99 -6.36
N ASP A 72 -13.02 6.28 -7.66
CA ASP A 72 -13.58 7.50 -8.23
C ASP A 72 -15.12 7.55 -8.07
N ASP A 73 -15.80 6.43 -8.35
CA ASP A 73 -17.24 6.28 -8.15
C ASP A 73 -17.65 6.50 -6.68
N ALA A 74 -16.83 6.05 -5.75
CA ALA A 74 -17.04 6.22 -4.30
C ALA A 74 -16.60 7.59 -3.76
N GLY A 75 -15.97 8.43 -4.59
CA GLY A 75 -15.39 9.70 -4.16
C GLY A 75 -14.22 9.54 -3.19
N GLU A 76 -13.44 8.48 -3.34
CA GLU A 76 -12.19 8.25 -2.63
C GLU A 76 -11.02 8.96 -3.38
N THR A 77 -9.97 9.34 -2.64
CA THR A 77 -8.87 10.19 -3.13
C THR A 77 -7.53 9.73 -2.58
N ASP A 78 -6.44 10.30 -3.09
CA ASP A 78 -5.10 10.14 -2.54
C ASP A 78 -4.91 10.84 -1.19
N ALA A 79 -3.69 10.78 -0.65
CA ALA A 79 -3.35 11.42 0.61
C ALA A 79 -3.21 12.95 0.56
N GLN A 80 -3.28 13.55 -0.64
CA GLN A 80 -3.40 15.00 -0.84
C GLN A 80 -4.85 15.44 -1.11
N GLY A 81 -5.81 14.51 -1.16
CA GLY A 81 -7.21 14.80 -1.44
C GLY A 81 -7.54 14.91 -2.93
N THR A 82 -6.66 14.44 -3.81
CA THR A 82 -6.84 14.49 -5.27
C THR A 82 -7.40 13.16 -5.78
N ARG A 83 -8.30 13.23 -6.78
CA ARG A 83 -8.82 12.04 -7.47
C ARG A 83 -7.80 11.50 -8.46
N GLY A 84 -7.85 10.20 -8.72
CA GLY A 84 -7.02 9.52 -9.73
C GLY A 84 -5.83 8.73 -9.18
N GLU A 85 -5.55 8.86 -7.89
CA GLU A 85 -4.56 8.06 -7.16
C GLU A 85 -5.24 7.43 -5.93
N PRO A 86 -4.78 6.23 -5.50
CA PRO A 86 -5.29 5.61 -4.28
C PRO A 86 -4.78 6.36 -3.04
N LEU A 87 -5.47 6.21 -1.91
CA LEU A 87 -4.97 6.74 -0.64
C LEU A 87 -3.62 6.10 -0.28
N GLY A 88 -3.49 4.81 -0.53
CA GLY A 88 -2.23 4.11 -0.37
C GLY A 88 -2.12 2.84 -1.19
N ILE A 89 -0.91 2.31 -1.20
CA ILE A 89 -0.54 1.03 -1.79
C ILE A 89 0.03 0.19 -0.67
N TYR A 90 -0.32 -1.09 -0.62
CA TYR A 90 0.28 -2.02 0.31
C TYR A 90 0.87 -3.22 -0.38
N HIS A 91 1.93 -3.75 0.21
CA HIS A 91 2.49 -5.05 -0.13
C HIS A 91 3.11 -5.73 1.09
N SER A 92 3.37 -7.02 0.96
CA SER A 92 4.00 -7.81 2.02
C SER A 92 5.42 -8.18 1.68
N HIS A 93 6.33 -8.10 2.64
CA HIS A 93 7.62 -8.73 2.61
C HIS A 93 7.56 -10.08 3.34
N VAL A 94 7.88 -11.16 2.64
CA VAL A 94 7.77 -12.52 3.21
C VAL A 94 8.85 -12.80 4.25
N ARG A 95 10.06 -12.24 4.06
CA ARG A 95 11.24 -12.57 4.89
C ARG A 95 12.01 -11.35 5.41
N SER A 96 11.71 -10.16 4.91
CA SER A 96 12.37 -8.92 5.30
C SER A 96 11.45 -8.06 6.15
N ARG A 97 12.04 -7.13 6.89
CA ARG A 97 11.32 -6.14 7.71
C ARG A 97 10.32 -5.33 6.87
N ALA A 98 9.32 -4.78 7.54
CA ALA A 98 8.30 -3.91 6.97
C ALA A 98 8.87 -2.52 6.67
N TYR A 99 9.87 -2.42 5.78
CA TYR A 99 10.54 -1.18 5.43
C TYR A 99 10.83 -1.17 3.92
N PRO A 100 10.62 -0.05 3.20
CA PRO A 100 10.83 0.02 1.75
C PRO A 100 12.24 -0.38 1.34
N SER A 101 12.33 -1.33 0.40
CA SER A 101 13.56 -1.68 -0.30
C SER A 101 13.90 -0.63 -1.37
N PRO A 102 15.13 -0.65 -1.93
CA PRO A 102 15.47 0.22 -3.06
C PRO A 102 14.54 0.04 -4.28
N THR A 103 14.00 -1.16 -4.50
CA THR A 103 13.03 -1.41 -5.58
C THR A 103 11.70 -0.75 -5.26
N ASP A 104 11.20 -0.87 -4.03
CA ASP A 104 9.95 -0.21 -3.61
C ASP A 104 10.05 1.31 -3.75
N ILE A 105 11.19 1.88 -3.38
CA ILE A 105 11.43 3.32 -3.48
C ILE A 105 11.40 3.79 -4.95
N ALA A 106 11.98 3.00 -5.86
CA ALA A 106 11.95 3.32 -7.28
C ALA A 106 10.54 3.19 -7.88
N ASP A 107 9.79 2.16 -7.50
CA ASP A 107 8.41 1.96 -7.97
C ASP A 107 7.44 3.00 -7.42
N ALA A 108 7.74 3.55 -6.23
CA ALA A 108 6.93 4.56 -5.59
C ALA A 108 6.86 5.89 -6.37
N LEU A 109 7.82 6.16 -7.25
CA LEU A 109 7.82 7.34 -8.11
C LEU A 109 6.58 7.44 -9.03
N ARG A 110 5.86 6.33 -9.22
CA ARG A 110 4.63 6.27 -10.02
C ARG A 110 3.40 6.81 -9.29
N TRP A 111 3.42 6.87 -7.96
CA TRP A 111 2.28 7.27 -7.12
C TRP A 111 2.73 8.21 -5.99
N PRO A 112 3.24 9.41 -6.34
CA PRO A 112 3.94 10.30 -5.41
C PRO A 112 3.06 10.81 -4.26
N HIS A 113 1.74 10.68 -4.37
CA HIS A 113 0.79 11.15 -3.38
C HIS A 113 0.25 10.04 -2.48
N SER A 114 0.51 8.77 -2.79
CA SER A 114 0.04 7.62 -2.01
C SER A 114 0.85 7.41 -0.74
N PHE A 115 0.22 6.82 0.28
CA PHE A 115 0.93 6.15 1.36
C PHE A 115 1.43 4.76 0.92
N TYR A 116 2.57 4.32 1.44
CA TYR A 116 3.10 2.97 1.23
C TYR A 116 3.02 2.20 2.54
N VAL A 117 2.19 1.17 2.58
CA VAL A 117 1.99 0.32 3.76
C VAL A 117 2.66 -1.02 3.54
N LEU A 118 3.69 -1.31 4.31
CA LEU A 118 4.43 -2.57 4.20
C LEU A 118 4.09 -3.46 5.38
N VAL A 119 3.88 -4.74 5.10
CA VAL A 119 3.70 -5.77 6.13
C VAL A 119 4.84 -6.77 6.05
N SER A 120 5.48 -7.08 7.17
CA SER A 120 6.46 -8.16 7.27
C SER A 120 5.78 -9.43 7.77
N LEU A 121 6.08 -10.54 7.13
CA LEU A 121 5.77 -11.90 7.60
C LEU A 121 7.01 -12.62 8.16
N SER A 122 8.08 -11.87 8.45
CA SER A 122 9.28 -12.42 9.09
C SER A 122 9.00 -12.89 10.52
N GLU A 123 10.01 -13.40 11.22
CA GLU A 123 9.89 -13.81 12.63
C GLU A 123 9.46 -12.66 13.56
N GLU A 124 9.61 -11.41 13.10
CA GLU A 124 9.05 -10.22 13.73
C GLU A 124 7.97 -9.60 12.83
N PRO A 125 6.72 -10.13 12.85
CA PRO A 125 5.64 -9.56 12.07
C PRO A 125 5.40 -8.10 12.46
N ALA A 126 5.37 -7.24 11.45
CA ALA A 126 5.25 -5.80 11.66
C ALA A 126 4.49 -5.16 10.51
N ILE A 127 3.89 -4.01 10.77
CA ILE A 127 3.30 -3.14 9.76
C ILE A 127 3.91 -1.75 9.89
N GLY A 128 4.34 -1.20 8.76
CA GLY A 128 4.88 0.15 8.67
C GLY A 128 4.15 0.94 7.59
N ALA A 129 4.02 2.24 7.78
CA ALA A 129 3.49 3.15 6.78
C ALA A 129 4.51 4.25 6.47
N TYR A 130 4.61 4.59 5.20
CA TYR A 130 5.65 5.47 4.67
C TYR A 130 5.09 6.44 3.65
N ARG A 131 5.70 7.61 3.58
CA ARG A 131 5.70 8.47 2.40
C ARG A 131 7.03 8.28 1.68
N ILE A 132 6.97 8.19 0.36
CA ILE A 132 8.16 8.07 -0.47
C ILE A 132 8.10 9.19 -1.52
N SER A 133 9.07 10.09 -1.47
CA SER A 133 9.16 11.25 -2.38
C SER A 133 10.63 11.56 -2.64
N ASP A 134 10.99 11.76 -3.91
CA ASP A 134 12.37 12.07 -4.33
C ASP A 134 13.44 11.10 -3.79
N GLY A 135 13.06 9.83 -3.62
CA GLY A 135 13.91 8.78 -3.08
C GLY A 135 14.04 8.77 -1.55
N GLU A 136 13.46 9.75 -0.85
CA GLU A 136 13.41 9.78 0.60
C GLU A 136 12.24 8.96 1.14
N VAL A 137 12.51 8.21 2.21
CA VAL A 137 11.52 7.41 2.94
C VAL A 137 11.22 8.09 4.26
N ILE A 138 9.98 8.54 4.42
CA ILE A 138 9.50 9.23 5.62
C ILE A 138 8.49 8.32 6.32
N PRO A 139 8.80 7.79 7.52
CA PRO A 139 7.81 7.06 8.32
C PRO A 139 6.63 7.97 8.66
N VAL A 140 5.41 7.44 8.53
CA VAL A 140 4.18 8.13 8.95
C VAL A 140 3.49 7.37 10.06
N GLY A 141 2.85 8.11 10.97
CA GLY A 141 2.13 7.51 12.08
C GLY A 141 0.92 6.74 11.59
N LEU A 142 0.82 5.47 11.99
CA LEU A 142 -0.40 4.67 11.87
C LEU A 142 -1.30 4.93 13.09
N ARG A 143 -2.55 5.30 12.83
CA ARG A 143 -3.61 5.41 13.84
C ARG A 143 -4.64 4.31 13.59
#